data_AF-A0A956KZU2-F1
#
_entry.id   AF-A0A956KZU2-F1
#
_cell.length_a   1.000
_cell.length_b   1.000
_cell.length_c   1.000
_cell.angle_alpha   90.00
_cell.angle_beta   90.00
_cell.angle_gamma   90.00
#
_symmetry.space_group_name_H-M   'P 1'
#
loop_
_entity.id
_entity.type
_entity.pdbx_description
1 polymer ?
#
loop_
_entity_poly.entity_id
_entity_poly.type
_entity_poly.pdbx_seq_one_letter_code
_entity_poly.pdbx_strand_id
1 'polypeptide(L)'
;GTRQAALLMPIDDERLPRQRHVVLVAGDPMTLLYPALVRWVAGHPLPRSRWVLSMAPRPHLLTRVADDAIDMEVVGGTMLTGQVERLFRRGEYPFRVTDRVELDGMTATILKVDPQGLPMKVRFRFDMSLDDRDLVFLLVTQRGMLRYPMGPVGATMAIPPAKLPLVLDIQAQDRAAAGEG
;
A
#
# COMPACT_ATOMS: atom_id res chain seq x y z
N GLY A 1 -14.68 -10.76 1.04
CA GLY A 1 -14.08 -9.50 1.49
C GLY A 1 -13.15 -8.95 0.43
N THR A 2 -11.96 -9.54 0.27
CA THR A 2 -10.92 -9.00 -0.61
C THR A 2 -11.30 -8.83 -2.08
N ARG A 3 -12.04 -9.79 -2.69
CA ARG A 3 -12.57 -9.63 -4.05
C ARG A 3 -13.44 -8.38 -4.19
N GLN A 4 -14.40 -8.22 -3.28
CA GLN A 4 -15.31 -7.07 -3.27
C GLN A 4 -14.55 -5.77 -3.00
N ALA A 5 -13.60 -5.78 -2.07
CA ALA A 5 -12.72 -4.64 -1.80
C ALA A 5 -11.94 -4.20 -3.05
N ALA A 6 -11.48 -5.15 -3.88
CA ALA A 6 -10.81 -4.85 -5.14
C ALA A 6 -11.75 -4.25 -6.20
N LEU A 7 -13.00 -4.72 -6.27
CA LEU A 7 -14.00 -4.19 -7.21
C LEU A 7 -14.51 -2.80 -6.80
N LEU A 8 -14.62 -2.55 -5.49
CA LEU A 8 -15.09 -1.28 -4.93
C LEU A 8 -13.97 -0.26 -4.65
N MET A 9 -12.75 -0.49 -5.17
CA MET A 9 -11.67 0.47 -4.98
C MET A 9 -12.07 1.84 -5.56
N PRO A 10 -11.79 2.96 -4.85
CA PRO A 10 -12.12 4.30 -5.30
C PRO A 10 -11.14 4.78 -6.38
N ILE A 11 -11.16 4.14 -7.55
CA ILE A 11 -10.27 4.39 -8.68
C ILE A 11 -11.09 4.69 -9.93
N ASP A 12 -10.48 5.44 -10.85
CA ASP A 12 -11.12 5.90 -12.06
C ASP A 12 -10.67 5.01 -13.23
N ASP A 13 -11.59 4.18 -13.74
CA ASP A 13 -11.30 3.19 -14.79
C ASP A 13 -10.88 3.85 -16.11
N GLU A 14 -11.37 5.05 -16.44
CA GLU A 14 -10.98 5.74 -17.68
C GLU A 14 -9.52 6.19 -17.64
N ARG A 15 -9.02 6.50 -16.45
CA ARG A 15 -7.63 6.90 -16.23
C ARG A 15 -6.72 5.74 -15.90
N LEU A 16 -7.29 4.59 -15.55
CA LEU A 16 -6.57 3.46 -14.98
C LEU A 16 -5.36 3.02 -15.81
N PRO A 17 -5.41 2.93 -17.17
CA PRO A 17 -4.25 2.57 -17.97
C PRO A 17 -3.02 3.49 -17.81
N ARG A 18 -3.20 4.72 -17.29
CA ARG A 18 -2.13 5.67 -16.98
C ARG A 18 -1.85 5.78 -15.48
N GLN A 19 -2.78 5.35 -14.63
CA GLN A 19 -2.65 5.44 -13.18
C GLN A 19 -1.64 4.44 -12.62
N ARG A 20 -0.93 4.88 -11.59
CA ARG A 20 -0.10 4.06 -10.72
C ARG A 20 -0.76 3.97 -9.35
N HIS A 21 -0.89 2.74 -8.85
CA HIS A 21 -1.52 2.49 -7.54
C HIS A 21 -0.47 2.10 -6.51
N VAL A 22 -0.46 2.81 -5.39
CA VAL A 22 0.42 2.56 -4.26
C VAL A 22 -0.40 2.08 -3.08
N VAL A 23 -0.31 0.79 -2.77
CA VAL A 23 -0.86 0.24 -1.54
C VAL A 23 0.18 0.46 -0.43
N LEU A 24 -0.18 1.24 0.59
CA LEU A 24 0.76 1.61 1.65
C LEU A 24 1.21 0.40 2.45
N VAL A 25 0.25 -0.40 2.93
CA VAL A 25 0.52 -1.64 3.68
C VAL A 25 -0.51 -2.68 3.26
N ALA A 26 -0.06 -3.86 2.84
CA ALA A 26 -0.92 -5.02 2.63
C ALA A 26 -0.90 -5.94 3.85
N GLY A 27 -2.04 -6.55 4.16
CA GLY A 27 -2.20 -7.40 5.35
C GLY A 27 -2.06 -8.90 5.07
N ASP A 28 -2.13 -9.30 3.79
CA ASP A 28 -2.26 -10.70 3.39
C ASP A 28 -1.91 -10.91 1.90
N PRO A 29 -1.67 -12.16 1.45
CA PRO A 29 -1.38 -12.46 0.05
C PRO A 29 -2.46 -11.99 -0.93
N MET A 30 -3.73 -12.00 -0.52
CA MET A 30 -4.83 -11.56 -1.38
C MET A 30 -4.74 -10.07 -1.64
N THR A 31 -4.55 -9.24 -0.61
CA THR A 31 -4.41 -7.78 -0.79
C THR A 31 -3.07 -7.38 -1.41
N LEU A 32 -2.02 -8.20 -1.24
CA LEU A 32 -0.74 -8.04 -1.94
C LEU A 32 -0.91 -8.23 -3.46
N LEU A 33 -1.33 -9.42 -3.91
CA LEU A 33 -1.15 -9.84 -5.30
C LEU A 33 -2.36 -9.58 -6.20
N TYR A 34 -3.57 -9.79 -5.68
CA TYR A 34 -4.72 -10.07 -6.55
C TYR A 34 -5.62 -8.89 -6.94
N PRO A 35 -5.66 -7.71 -6.30
CA PRO A 35 -6.64 -6.67 -6.62
C PRO A 35 -6.70 -6.24 -8.09
N ALA A 36 -5.55 -5.99 -8.72
CA ALA A 36 -5.51 -5.63 -10.14
C ALA A 36 -5.99 -6.79 -11.04
N LEU A 37 -5.60 -8.03 -10.73
CA LEU A 37 -6.02 -9.21 -11.47
C LEU A 37 -7.53 -9.48 -11.33
N VAL A 38 -8.07 -9.34 -10.11
CA VAL A 38 -9.51 -9.47 -9.84
C VAL A 38 -10.32 -8.47 -10.65
N ARG A 39 -9.88 -7.22 -10.71
CA ARG A 39 -10.51 -6.18 -11.53
C ARG A 39 -10.43 -6.50 -13.02
N TRP A 40 -9.28 -6.94 -13.49
CA TRP A 40 -9.09 -7.31 -14.89
C TRP A 40 -9.97 -8.48 -15.33
N VAL A 41 -10.07 -9.53 -14.53
CA VAL A 41 -11.00 -10.65 -14.77
C VAL A 41 -12.48 -10.21 -14.76
N ALA A 42 -12.80 -9.14 -14.03
CA ALA A 42 -14.13 -8.53 -14.03
C ALA A 42 -14.36 -7.53 -15.17
N GLY A 43 -13.43 -7.41 -16.14
CA GLY A 43 -13.58 -6.57 -17.32
C GLY A 43 -13.07 -5.14 -17.18
N HIS A 44 -12.45 -4.79 -16.05
CA HIS A 44 -11.86 -3.46 -15.85
C HIS A 44 -10.43 -3.39 -16.43
N PRO A 45 -9.94 -2.21 -16.83
CA PRO A 45 -8.56 -2.04 -17.28
C PRO A 45 -7.53 -2.34 -16.17
N LEU A 46 -6.27 -2.57 -16.57
CA LEU A 46 -5.14 -2.69 -15.64
C LEU A 46 -4.50 -1.32 -15.38
N PRO A 47 -3.97 -1.06 -14.17
CA PRO A 47 -3.16 0.12 -13.91
C PRO A 47 -1.82 0.09 -14.67
N ARG A 48 -1.21 1.26 -14.92
CA ARG A 48 0.15 1.37 -15.46
C ARG A 48 1.16 0.65 -14.58
N SER A 49 1.05 0.83 -13.26
CA SER A 49 1.87 0.13 -12.28
C SER A 49 1.11 -0.04 -10.97
N ARG A 50 1.48 -1.05 -10.20
CA ARG A 50 0.95 -1.29 -8.86
C ARG A 50 2.08 -1.69 -7.92
N TRP A 51 2.17 -1.00 -6.79
CA TRP A 51 3.17 -1.25 -5.77
C TRP A 51 2.52 -1.46 -4.42
N VAL A 52 3.16 -2.30 -3.61
CA VAL A 52 2.84 -2.49 -2.20
C VAL A 52 4.11 -2.15 -1.43
N LEU A 53 4.06 -1.13 -0.58
CA LEU A 53 5.27 -0.58 0.05
C LEU A 53 5.75 -1.41 1.24
N SER A 54 4.83 -2.09 1.93
CA SER A 54 5.13 -2.92 3.09
C SER A 54 4.06 -4.00 3.31
N MET A 55 4.46 -5.10 3.95
CA MET A 55 3.53 -6.05 4.59
C MET A 55 3.78 -6.22 6.09
N ALA A 56 4.62 -5.37 6.71
CA ALA A 56 4.91 -5.50 8.13
C ALA A 56 3.60 -5.35 8.94
N PRO A 57 3.26 -6.30 9.85
CA PRO A 57 2.00 -6.30 10.59
C PRO A 57 2.05 -5.32 11.78
N ARG A 58 2.52 -4.09 11.52
CA ARG A 58 2.78 -3.05 12.53
C ARG A 58 2.34 -1.68 12.04
N PRO A 59 2.13 -0.71 12.94
CA PRO A 59 1.95 0.67 12.54
C PRO A 59 3.18 1.18 11.78
N HIS A 60 2.96 2.08 10.84
CA HIS A 60 4.02 2.81 10.16
C HIS A 60 3.85 4.30 10.37
N LEU A 61 4.96 5.02 10.28
CA LEU A 61 4.96 6.47 10.10
C LEU A 61 5.32 6.78 8.66
N LEU A 62 4.53 7.65 8.03
CA LEU A 62 4.74 8.11 6.68
C LEU A 62 4.98 9.61 6.68
N THR A 63 6.17 10.06 6.31
CA THR A 63 6.51 11.49 6.24
C THR A 63 6.64 11.90 4.78
N ARG A 64 5.87 12.89 4.32
CA ARG A 64 6.09 13.49 2.99
C ARG A 64 7.32 14.39 3.08
N VAL A 65 8.43 13.97 2.48
CA VAL A 65 9.73 14.66 2.60
C VAL A 65 10.03 15.58 1.41
N ALA A 66 9.31 15.42 0.30
CA ALA A 66 9.38 16.29 -0.86
C ALA A 66 8.05 16.26 -1.62
N ASP A 67 7.96 17.04 -2.70
CA ASP A 67 6.80 17.03 -3.59
C ASP A 67 6.54 15.64 -4.21
N ASP A 68 7.62 14.88 -4.46
CA ASP A 68 7.66 13.60 -5.15
C ASP A 68 8.15 12.43 -4.26
N ALA A 69 8.24 12.63 -2.93
CA ALA A 69 8.87 11.63 -2.06
C ALA A 69 8.25 11.50 -0.67
N ILE A 70 8.22 10.25 -0.19
CA ILE A 70 7.80 9.87 1.16
C ILE A 70 8.86 9.00 1.83
N ASP A 71 9.04 9.18 3.13
CA ASP A 71 9.75 8.25 4.00
C ASP A 71 8.73 7.40 4.75
N MET A 72 8.87 6.09 4.70
CA MET A 72 8.08 5.14 5.48
C MET A 72 8.96 4.44 6.52
N GLU A 73 8.55 4.47 7.77
CA GLU A 73 9.21 3.78 8.88
C GLU A 73 8.27 2.79 9.56
N VAL A 74 8.74 1.58 9.84
CA VAL A 74 8.01 0.58 10.63
C VAL A 74 8.18 0.90 12.12
N VAL A 75 7.08 1.14 12.84
CA VAL A 75 7.16 1.47 14.27
C VAL A 75 7.55 0.23 15.07
N GLY A 76 8.75 0.31 15.68
CA GLY A 76 9.29 -0.72 16.56
C GLY A 76 9.67 -2.04 15.90
N GLY A 77 9.79 -2.11 14.57
CA GLY A 77 10.05 -3.36 13.85
C GLY A 77 10.71 -3.16 12.48
N THR A 78 10.57 -4.18 11.62
CA THR A 78 11.19 -4.26 10.29
C THR A 78 10.21 -4.78 9.24
N MET A 79 10.48 -4.48 7.98
CA MET A 79 9.84 -5.04 6.79
C MET A 79 10.43 -6.41 6.45
N LEU A 80 9.76 -7.19 5.60
CA LEU A 80 10.28 -8.45 5.03
C LEU A 80 10.51 -9.57 6.06
N THR A 81 9.66 -9.62 7.08
CA THR A 81 9.69 -10.66 8.12
C THR A 81 8.71 -11.80 7.86
N GLY A 82 7.67 -11.57 7.05
CA GLY A 82 6.62 -12.53 6.77
C GLY A 82 7.02 -13.61 5.76
N GLN A 83 6.41 -14.80 5.89
CA GLN A 83 6.67 -15.94 5.00
C GLN A 83 6.33 -15.65 3.54
N VAL A 84 5.31 -14.81 3.30
CA VAL A 84 4.88 -14.40 1.97
C VAL A 84 5.93 -13.49 1.33
N GLU A 85 6.47 -12.53 2.09
CA GLU A 85 7.54 -11.64 1.62
C GLU A 85 8.81 -12.43 1.24
N ARG A 86 9.10 -13.51 1.97
CA ARG A 86 10.24 -14.41 1.71
C ARG A 86 10.16 -15.17 0.38
N LEU A 87 8.97 -15.29 -0.22
CA LEU A 87 8.82 -15.82 -1.58
C LEU A 87 9.44 -14.89 -2.63
N PHE A 88 9.45 -13.58 -2.36
CA PHE A 88 9.98 -12.56 -3.27
C PHE A 88 11.41 -12.15 -2.92
N ARG A 89 11.79 -12.23 -1.63
CA ARG A 89 13.16 -11.93 -1.19
C ARG A 89 13.59 -12.83 -0.04
N ARG A 90 14.57 -13.70 -0.30
CA ARG A 90 15.15 -14.58 0.73
C ARG A 90 16.02 -13.77 1.70
N GLY A 91 16.05 -14.21 2.97
CA GLY A 91 16.85 -13.55 4.02
C GLY A 91 18.37 -13.60 3.79
N GLU A 92 18.84 -14.45 2.89
CA GLU A 92 20.24 -14.53 2.44
C GLU A 92 20.68 -13.30 1.64
N TYR A 93 19.74 -12.44 1.21
CA TYR A 93 20.00 -11.21 0.46
C TYR A 93 19.60 -9.98 1.29
N PRO A 94 20.34 -9.68 2.38
CA PRO A 94 20.04 -8.54 3.24
C PRO A 94 20.21 -7.22 2.48
N PHE A 95 19.56 -6.17 2.97
CA PHE A 95 19.80 -4.82 2.50
C PHE A 95 20.89 -4.12 3.31
N ARG A 96 21.49 -3.12 2.70
CA ARG A 96 22.34 -2.11 3.32
C ARG A 96 21.68 -0.74 3.21
N VAL A 97 22.03 0.16 4.12
CA VAL A 97 21.68 1.57 3.96
C VAL A 97 22.24 2.06 2.63
N THR A 98 21.49 2.92 1.93
CA THR A 98 21.73 3.42 0.57
C THR A 98 21.42 2.45 -0.58
N ASP A 99 21.13 1.17 -0.32
CA ASP A 99 20.67 0.27 -1.38
C ASP A 99 19.41 0.85 -2.05
N ARG A 100 19.33 0.67 -3.38
CA ARG A 100 18.24 1.17 -4.21
C ARG A 100 17.55 0.03 -4.95
N VAL A 101 16.23 0.11 -5.04
CA VAL A 101 15.41 -0.72 -5.92
C VAL A 101 14.71 0.21 -6.90
N GLU A 102 15.01 0.05 -8.18
CA GLU A 102 14.45 0.86 -9.26
C GLU A 102 13.29 0.13 -9.92
N LEU A 103 12.16 0.82 -10.04
CA LEU A 103 10.91 0.36 -10.63
C LEU A 103 10.43 1.42 -11.62
N ASP A 104 9.50 1.06 -12.51
CA ASP A 104 8.95 1.97 -13.52
C ASP A 104 8.20 3.17 -12.90
N GLY A 105 8.90 4.27 -12.65
CA GLY A 105 8.36 5.50 -12.05
C GLY A 105 8.43 5.57 -10.54
N MET A 106 9.15 4.67 -9.88
CA MET A 106 9.41 4.76 -8.45
C MET A 106 10.76 4.15 -8.08
N THR A 107 11.51 4.82 -7.22
CA THR A 107 12.73 4.29 -6.60
C THR A 107 12.54 4.17 -5.11
N ALA A 108 12.81 2.97 -4.57
CA ALA A 108 12.89 2.74 -3.13
C ALA A 108 14.37 2.78 -2.69
N THR A 109 14.70 3.62 -1.70
CA THR A 109 16.05 3.73 -1.12
C THR A 109 16.01 3.36 0.35
N ILE A 110 16.87 2.44 0.77
CA ILE A 110 16.95 1.98 2.15
C ILE A 110 17.65 3.04 3.01
N LEU A 111 16.96 3.56 4.02
CA LEU A 111 17.49 4.60 4.93
C LEU A 111 17.96 4.02 6.26
N LYS A 112 17.36 2.91 6.72
CA LYS A 112 17.70 2.25 7.98
C LYS A 112 17.40 0.76 7.89
N VAL A 113 18.29 -0.05 8.43
CA VAL A 113 18.12 -1.50 8.59
C VAL A 113 18.38 -1.92 10.03
N ASP A 114 17.91 -3.10 10.41
CA ASP A 114 18.31 -3.77 11.65
C ASP A 114 19.68 -4.48 11.50
N PRO A 115 20.21 -5.12 12.56
CA PRO A 115 21.48 -5.87 12.48
C PRO A 115 21.45 -7.05 11.50
N GLN A 116 20.27 -7.55 11.10
CA GLN A 116 20.09 -8.61 10.12
C GLN A 116 19.94 -8.07 8.68
N GLY A 117 19.98 -6.75 8.49
CA GLY A 117 19.82 -6.10 7.19
C GLY A 117 18.36 -6.02 6.72
N LEU A 118 17.38 -6.17 7.61
CA LEU A 118 15.97 -5.98 7.29
C LEU A 118 15.60 -4.49 7.33
N PRO A 119 14.89 -3.95 6.33
CA PRO A 119 14.55 -2.53 6.29
C PRO A 119 13.66 -2.10 7.46
N MET A 120 14.05 -1.03 8.14
CA MET A 120 13.23 -0.33 9.15
C MET A 120 12.64 0.96 8.57
N LYS A 121 13.39 1.64 7.70
CA LYS A 121 12.99 2.90 7.07
C LYS A 121 13.40 2.92 5.60
N VAL A 122 12.48 3.29 4.73
CA VAL A 122 12.66 3.34 3.28
C VAL A 122 12.13 4.67 2.74
N ARG A 123 12.89 5.31 1.85
CA ARG A 123 12.43 6.45 1.05
C ARG A 123 11.89 5.96 -0.26
N PHE A 124 10.66 6.30 -0.58
CA PHE A 124 10.07 6.09 -1.90
C PHE A 124 10.01 7.42 -2.61
N ARG A 125 10.69 7.51 -3.76
CA ARG A 125 10.65 8.66 -4.65
C ARG A 125 9.95 8.29 -5.94
N PHE A 126 9.00 9.11 -6.37
CA PHE A 126 8.23 8.95 -7.59
C PHE A 126 8.78 9.88 -8.67
N ASP A 127 8.48 9.59 -9.93
CA ASP A 127 8.81 10.44 -11.08
C ASP A 127 7.78 11.56 -11.32
N MET A 128 6.81 11.72 -10.40
CA MET A 128 5.74 12.71 -10.43
C MET A 128 5.39 13.16 -9.01
N SER A 129 4.67 14.29 -8.91
CA SER A 129 4.18 14.81 -7.64
C SER A 129 3.25 13.79 -6.95
N LEU A 130 3.29 13.75 -5.62
CA LEU A 130 2.35 12.96 -4.82
C LEU A 130 0.91 13.46 -4.92
N ASP A 131 0.71 14.68 -5.41
CA ASP A 131 -0.62 15.26 -5.64
C ASP A 131 -1.12 15.02 -7.08
N ASP A 132 -0.35 14.32 -7.92
CA ASP A 132 -0.77 13.96 -9.27
C ASP A 132 -1.98 13.02 -9.22
N ARG A 133 -2.99 13.31 -10.05
CA ARG A 133 -4.23 12.52 -10.12
C ARG A 133 -4.00 11.10 -10.63
N ASP A 134 -2.87 10.86 -11.29
CA ASP A 134 -2.48 9.55 -11.79
C ASP A 134 -1.65 8.73 -10.80
N LEU A 135 -1.33 9.26 -9.60
CA LEU A 135 -0.70 8.52 -8.51
C LEU A 135 -1.68 8.34 -7.33
N VAL A 136 -2.23 7.14 -7.18
CA VAL A 136 -3.28 6.86 -6.18
C VAL A 136 -2.73 6.05 -5.01
N PHE A 137 -2.77 6.62 -3.82
CA PHE A 137 -2.42 5.93 -2.57
C PHE A 137 -3.64 5.26 -1.94
N LEU A 138 -3.47 3.99 -1.55
CA LEU A 138 -4.53 3.14 -1.02
C LEU A 138 -4.14 2.58 0.35
N LEU A 139 -5.09 2.66 1.28
CA LEU A 139 -5.02 2.00 2.58
C LEU A 139 -5.95 0.80 2.60
N VAL A 140 -5.45 -0.35 3.05
CA VAL A 140 -6.24 -1.58 3.21
C VAL A 140 -6.89 -1.61 4.60
N THR A 141 -8.22 -1.66 4.63
CA THR A 141 -9.02 -1.63 5.85
C THR A 141 -10.06 -2.76 5.86
N GLN A 142 -10.73 -2.96 7.00
CA GLN A 142 -11.85 -3.90 7.09
C GLN A 142 -13.02 -3.53 6.16
N ARG A 143 -13.16 -2.25 5.81
CA ARG A 143 -14.22 -1.74 4.90
C ARG A 143 -13.83 -1.83 3.42
N GLY A 144 -12.62 -2.29 3.10
CA GLY A 144 -12.09 -2.31 1.74
C GLY A 144 -10.83 -1.45 1.60
N MET A 145 -10.47 -1.13 0.34
CA MET A 145 -9.33 -0.25 0.05
C MET A 145 -9.82 1.17 -0.13
N LEU A 146 -9.27 2.10 0.63
CA LEU A 146 -9.69 3.50 0.65
C LEU A 146 -8.55 4.39 0.14
N ARG A 147 -8.87 5.49 -0.54
CA ARG A 147 -7.86 6.50 -0.86
C ARG A 147 -7.27 7.06 0.42
N TYR A 148 -5.94 7.15 0.45
CA TYR A 148 -5.23 7.76 1.55
C TYR A 148 -4.84 9.20 1.18
N PRO A 149 -5.32 10.22 1.90
CA PRO A 149 -4.97 11.60 1.61
C PRO A 149 -3.53 11.87 2.02
N MET A 150 -2.69 12.29 1.06
CA MET A 150 -1.34 12.75 1.39
C MET A 150 -1.41 14.15 2.00
N GLY A 151 -0.72 14.31 3.13
CA GLY A 151 -0.52 15.62 3.75
C GLY A 151 0.44 16.50 2.94
N PRO A 152 0.61 17.77 3.34
CA PRO A 152 1.61 18.65 2.74
C PRO A 152 3.04 18.15 3.02
N VAL A 153 4.02 18.68 2.28
CA VAL A 153 5.44 18.42 2.56
C VAL A 153 5.78 18.79 4.00
N GLY A 154 6.51 17.90 4.68
CA GLY A 154 6.83 17.98 6.11
C GLY A 154 5.82 17.28 7.01
N ALA A 155 4.61 16.97 6.53
CA ALA A 155 3.61 16.27 7.33
C ALA A 155 4.03 14.80 7.58
N THR A 156 3.81 14.35 8.81
CA THR A 156 3.93 12.93 9.20
C THR A 156 2.56 12.38 9.51
N MET A 157 2.23 11.26 8.88
CA MET A 157 0.92 10.62 8.93
C MET A 157 1.07 9.21 9.48
N ALA A 158 0.16 8.82 10.38
CA ALA A 158 0.16 7.48 10.94
C ALA A 158 -0.57 6.51 9.99
N ILE A 159 0.07 5.37 9.71
CA ILE A 159 -0.54 4.28 8.97
C ILE A 159 -0.81 3.14 9.96
N PRO A 160 -2.08 2.77 10.22
CA PRO A 160 -2.37 1.63 11.05
C PRO A 160 -1.91 0.33 10.36
N PRO A 161 -1.68 -0.76 11.11
CA PRO A 161 -1.52 -2.09 10.51
C PRO A 161 -2.69 -2.37 9.56
N ALA A 162 -2.39 -2.96 8.40
CA ALA A 162 -3.41 -3.35 7.45
C ALA A 162 -4.38 -4.35 8.09
N LYS A 163 -5.66 -4.22 7.78
CA LYS A 163 -6.70 -5.15 8.23
C LYS A 163 -7.34 -5.84 7.04
N LEU A 164 -7.59 -7.14 7.16
CA LEU A 164 -8.30 -7.93 6.16
C LEU A 164 -9.67 -7.30 5.84
N PRO A 165 -9.97 -7.02 4.56
CA PRO A 165 -11.31 -6.59 4.16
C PRO A 165 -12.34 -7.68 4.47
N LEU A 166 -13.38 -7.32 5.22
CA LEU A 166 -14.48 -8.22 5.56
C LEU A 166 -15.55 -8.16 4.46
N VAL A 167 -16.37 -9.22 4.34
CA VAL A 167 -17.68 -9.08 3.69
C VAL A 167 -18.55 -8.36 4.72
N LEU A 168 -18.69 -7.05 4.61
CA LEU A 168 -19.74 -6.34 5.33
C LEU A 168 -20.97 -6.42 4.44
N ASP A 169 -22.00 -7.09 4.92
CA ASP A 169 -23.31 -7.01 4.30
C ASP A 169 -23.81 -5.58 4.52
N ILE A 170 -23.62 -4.71 3.52
CA ILE A 170 -23.91 -3.27 3.60
C ILE A 170 -25.39 -3.08 4.03
N GLN A 171 -26.27 -3.98 3.59
CA GLN A 171 -27.69 -3.99 3.95
C GLN A 171 -27.98 -4.36 5.41
N ALA A 172 -27.11 -5.12 6.08
CA ALA A 172 -27.26 -5.46 7.49
C ALA A 172 -26.78 -4.32 8.40
N GLN A 173 -25.78 -3.54 7.94
CA GLN A 173 -25.28 -2.38 8.67
C GLN A 173 -26.23 -1.18 8.57
N ASP A 174 -26.84 -0.94 7.41
CA ASP A 174 -27.85 0.12 7.27
C ASP A 174 -29.08 -0.18 8.13
N ARG A 175 -29.52 -1.45 8.24
CA ARG A 175 -30.59 -1.86 9.16
C ARG A 175 -30.21 -1.69 10.63
N ALA A 176 -29.00 -2.10 11.00
CA ALA A 176 -28.49 -1.90 12.37
C ALA A 176 -28.29 -0.42 12.73
N ALA A 177 -27.92 0.43 11.77
CA ALA A 177 -27.78 1.87 11.96
C ALA A 177 -29.14 2.61 11.95
N ALA A 178 -30.14 2.07 11.25
CA ALA A 178 -31.51 2.58 11.24
C ALA A 178 -32.34 2.14 12.46
N GLY A 179 -31.79 1.27 13.31
CA GLY A 179 -32.50 0.77 14.50
C GLY A 179 -33.67 -0.17 14.17
N GLU A 180 -33.68 -0.76 12.98
CA GLU A 180 -34.69 -1.72 12.55
C GLU A 180 -34.14 -3.14 12.76
N GLY A 181 -34.42 -3.68 13.94
CA GLY A 181 -34.17 -5.08 14.33
C GLY A 181 -35.43 -5.72 14.87
#